data_AF-A0A8E2B4Q4-F1
#
_entry.id   AF-A0A8E2B4Q4-F1
#
_cell.length_a   1.000
_cell.length_b   1.000
_cell.length_c   1.000
_cell.angle_alpha   90.00
_cell.angle_beta   90.00
_cell.angle_gamma   90.00
#
_symmetry.space_group_name_H-M   'P 1'
#
loop_
_entity.id
_entity.type
_entity.pdbx_description
1 polymer ?
#
loop_
_entity_poly.entity_id
_entity_poly.type
_entity_poly.pdbx_seq_one_letter_code
_entity_poly.pdbx_strand_id
1 'polypeptide(L)'
;MNPPVPIPLVQLAQALTVLVAAPGVSGVIARVESRLQGRRGTRLLQPYYDLGKLFRKESLAPNGASWVFLVAPIGAMACYLTVPLLIPVLTTFPLPLGYMGDILGGGFVLALASFAVAVAAAETGSPYAQLGASRTKTFGAITEPVVLFVVFTVALVTGTDLPYALAETVRSSAEQIVRPAHLLAAAALLLVILAETGRIPVETHTGTNEFGMIEEARAFEHSGPYLAMLRWGSAMKQLILFTILINVFIAPWGLAATPGIGNVALAIAALLGKCAVLGVLIAVIDNSFAKLRLFKITEFVAAAFLLAVLAVFTLYFGGG
;
A
#
# COMPACT_ATOMS: atom_id res chain seq x y z
N MET A 1 16.96 -20.95 24.35
CA MET A 1 16.93 -21.14 22.88
C MET A 1 15.48 -21.07 22.44
N ASN A 2 15.08 -20.06 21.65
CA ASN A 2 13.74 -20.04 21.07
C ASN A 2 13.64 -21.19 20.06
N PRO A 3 12.62 -22.06 20.12
CA PRO A 3 12.48 -23.13 19.14
C PRO A 3 12.33 -22.52 17.75
N PRO A 4 13.06 -23.02 16.74
CA PRO A 4 12.94 -22.54 15.38
C PRO A 4 11.57 -22.90 14.82
N VAL A 5 10.88 -21.90 14.31
CA VAL A 5 9.62 -22.07 13.59
C VAL A 5 9.93 -22.63 12.20
N PRO A 6 9.16 -23.60 11.69
CA PRO A 6 9.31 -24.04 10.30
C PRO A 6 9.17 -22.87 9.33
N ILE A 7 10.08 -22.79 8.35
CA ILE A 7 10.13 -21.70 7.35
C ILE A 7 8.76 -21.47 6.66
N PRO A 8 7.99 -22.52 6.26
CA PRO A 8 6.67 -22.31 5.67
C PRO A 8 5.67 -21.62 6.61
N LEU A 9 5.79 -21.85 7.91
CA LEU A 9 4.92 -21.22 8.91
C LEU A 9 5.27 -19.73 9.08
N VAL A 10 6.55 -19.37 9.00
CA VAL A 10 7.00 -17.96 8.99
C VAL A 10 6.47 -17.25 7.73
N GLN A 11 6.52 -17.91 6.57
CA GLN A 11 5.95 -17.39 5.33
C GLN A 11 4.45 -17.11 5.45
N LEU A 12 3.69 -18.08 5.99
CA LEU A 12 2.26 -17.93 6.24
C LEU A 12 1.99 -16.81 7.26
N ALA A 13 2.84 -16.68 8.29
CA ALA A 13 2.74 -15.60 9.26
C ALA A 13 2.92 -14.22 8.63
N GLN A 14 3.74 -14.04 7.58
CA GLN A 14 3.85 -12.75 6.87
C GLN A 14 2.51 -12.34 6.26
N ALA A 15 1.90 -13.24 5.49
CA ALA A 15 0.62 -12.98 4.84
C ALA A 15 -0.49 -12.76 5.85
N LEU A 16 -0.55 -13.59 6.91
CA LEU A 16 -1.53 -13.41 7.99
C LEU A 16 -1.33 -12.09 8.74
N THR A 17 -0.09 -11.66 8.95
CA THR A 17 0.19 -10.39 9.62
C THR A 17 -0.37 -9.24 8.81
N VAL A 18 -0.13 -9.20 7.49
CA VAL A 18 -0.69 -8.15 6.63
C VAL A 18 -2.22 -8.22 6.60
N LEU A 19 -2.78 -9.42 6.43
CA LEU A 19 -4.23 -9.65 6.39
C LEU A 19 -4.91 -9.14 7.66
N VAL A 20 -4.40 -9.54 8.84
CA VAL A 20 -5.04 -9.22 10.12
C VAL A 20 -4.70 -7.81 10.57
N ALA A 21 -3.49 -7.30 10.37
CA ALA A 21 -3.08 -6.01 10.92
C ALA A 21 -3.49 -4.80 10.09
N ALA A 22 -3.74 -4.97 8.79
CA ALA A 22 -4.09 -3.87 7.87
C ALA A 22 -5.25 -2.98 8.36
N PRO A 23 -6.40 -3.52 8.81
CA PRO A 23 -7.48 -2.70 9.34
C PRO A 23 -7.09 -1.97 10.63
N GLY A 24 -6.25 -2.58 11.47
CA GLY A 24 -5.80 -2.00 12.73
C GLY A 24 -4.95 -0.75 12.53
N VAL A 25 -4.02 -0.76 11.57
CA VAL A 25 -3.23 0.43 11.20
C VAL A 25 -4.14 1.53 10.68
N SER A 26 -5.13 1.20 9.84
CA SER A 26 -6.13 2.17 9.37
C SER A 26 -6.93 2.78 10.53
N GLY A 27 -7.24 1.98 11.55
CA GLY A 27 -7.89 2.44 12.78
C GLY A 27 -7.03 3.39 13.63
N VAL A 28 -5.71 3.17 13.67
CA VAL A 28 -4.76 4.11 14.29
C VAL A 28 -4.78 5.44 13.57
N ILE A 29 -4.71 5.44 12.24
CA ILE A 29 -4.73 6.66 11.42
C ILE A 29 -6.01 7.45 11.67
N ALA A 30 -7.18 6.81 11.58
CA ALA A 30 -8.47 7.45 11.82
C ALA A 30 -8.59 8.01 13.25
N ARG A 31 -8.01 7.33 14.24
CA ARG A 31 -7.95 7.82 15.62
C ARG A 31 -7.09 9.08 15.71
N VAL A 32 -5.93 9.11 15.08
CA VAL A 32 -5.02 10.27 15.11
C VAL A 32 -5.65 11.46 14.41
N GLU A 33 -6.21 11.28 13.20
CA GLU A 33 -6.92 12.34 12.48
C GLU A 33 -8.02 12.98 13.33
N SER A 34 -8.84 12.14 13.96
CA SER A 34 -9.93 12.64 14.79
C SER A 34 -9.44 13.49 15.97
N ARG A 35 -8.29 13.12 16.56
CA ARG A 35 -7.67 13.89 17.66
C ARG A 35 -7.08 15.20 17.18
N LEU A 36 -6.43 15.21 16.01
CA LEU A 36 -5.91 16.42 15.38
C LEU A 36 -7.03 17.43 15.08
N GLN A 37 -8.24 16.94 14.78
CA GLN A 37 -9.42 17.76 14.54
C GLN A 37 -10.19 18.13 15.83
N GLY A 38 -9.64 17.85 17.01
CA GLY A 38 -10.27 18.19 18.29
C GLY A 38 -11.47 17.33 18.69
N ARG A 39 -11.71 16.19 18.03
CA ARG A 39 -12.81 15.25 18.35
C ARG A 39 -12.30 13.97 19.01
N ARG A 40 -13.15 13.29 19.79
CA ARG A 40 -12.77 12.07 20.52
C ARG A 40 -12.38 10.90 19.61
N GLY A 41 -12.99 10.80 18.43
CA GLY A 41 -12.65 9.80 17.42
C GLY A 41 -13.29 8.43 17.57
N THR A 42 -13.14 7.63 16.52
CA THR A 42 -13.53 6.21 16.45
C THR A 42 -12.64 5.35 17.34
N ARG A 43 -13.07 4.12 17.65
CA ARG A 43 -12.26 3.14 18.37
C ARG A 43 -11.17 2.57 17.45
N LEU A 44 -10.01 2.19 17.99
CA LEU A 44 -8.93 1.57 17.20
C LEU A 44 -9.40 0.32 16.45
N LEU A 45 -10.26 -0.49 17.08
CA LEU A 45 -10.80 -1.71 16.49
C LEU A 45 -12.03 -1.47 15.60
N GLN A 46 -12.45 -0.21 15.38
CA GLN A 46 -13.63 0.11 14.58
C GLN A 46 -13.59 -0.50 13.17
N PRO A 47 -12.47 -0.44 12.42
CA PRO A 47 -12.41 -1.05 11.09
C PRO A 47 -12.73 -2.54 11.07
N TYR A 48 -12.35 -3.29 12.12
CA TYR A 48 -12.69 -4.72 12.23
C TYR A 48 -14.18 -4.94 12.47
N TYR A 49 -14.82 -4.11 13.31
CA TYR A 49 -16.26 -4.19 13.52
C TYR A 49 -17.03 -3.82 12.26
N ASP A 50 -16.55 -2.85 11.48
CA ASP A 50 -17.18 -2.44 10.23
C ASP A 50 -17.06 -3.54 9.16
N LEU A 51 -15.90 -4.19 9.03
CA LEU A 51 -15.74 -5.37 8.18
C LEU A 51 -16.66 -6.52 8.63
N GLY A 52 -16.67 -6.84 9.92
CA GLY A 52 -17.56 -7.88 10.47
C GLY A 52 -19.04 -7.59 10.26
N LYS A 53 -19.43 -6.31 10.28
CA LYS A 53 -20.79 -5.86 9.95
C LYS A 53 -21.08 -6.07 8.46
N LEU A 54 -20.17 -5.69 7.57
CA LEU A 54 -20.37 -5.82 6.12
C LEU A 54 -20.47 -7.28 5.67
N PHE A 55 -19.66 -8.18 6.25
CA PHE A 55 -19.75 -9.62 5.96
C PHE A 55 -21.07 -10.27 6.39
N ARG A 56 -21.82 -9.64 7.31
CA ARG A 56 -23.14 -10.13 7.77
C ARG A 56 -24.31 -9.52 6.99
N LYS A 57 -24.05 -8.59 6.07
CA LYS A 57 -25.08 -7.99 5.24
C LYS A 57 -25.34 -8.84 4.00
N GLU A 58 -26.51 -8.65 3.42
CA GLU A 58 -26.83 -9.17 2.09
C GLU A 58 -25.99 -8.48 1.00
N SER A 59 -25.68 -9.24 -0.05
CA SER A 59 -25.00 -8.74 -1.24
C SER A 59 -26.02 -8.49 -2.34
N LEU A 60 -26.04 -7.27 -2.86
CA LEU A 60 -26.78 -6.83 -4.03
C LEU A 60 -25.79 -6.53 -5.17
N ALA A 61 -26.22 -6.82 -6.39
CA ALA A 61 -25.50 -6.50 -7.62
C ALA A 61 -26.42 -5.69 -8.56
N PRO A 62 -25.87 -4.73 -9.33
CA PRO A 62 -26.64 -3.98 -10.31
C PRO A 62 -27.24 -4.88 -11.39
N ASN A 63 -28.38 -4.46 -11.95
CA ASN A 63 -29.00 -5.14 -13.09
C ASN A 63 -28.07 -5.09 -14.31
N GLY A 64 -27.76 -6.25 -14.89
CA GLY A 64 -26.87 -6.35 -16.04
C GLY A 64 -25.38 -6.44 -15.70
N ALA A 65 -25.00 -6.40 -14.42
CA ALA A 65 -23.64 -6.69 -14.00
C ALA A 65 -23.28 -8.15 -14.31
N SER A 66 -22.09 -8.38 -14.87
CA SER A 66 -21.63 -9.73 -15.20
C SER A 66 -21.02 -10.43 -13.98
N TRP A 67 -20.60 -11.68 -14.16
CA TRP A 67 -19.85 -12.43 -13.15
C TRP A 67 -18.53 -11.74 -12.75
N VAL A 68 -17.97 -10.89 -13.62
CA VAL A 68 -16.72 -10.15 -13.37
C VAL A 68 -16.89 -9.22 -12.16
N PHE A 69 -18.06 -8.60 -11.99
CA PHE A 69 -18.37 -7.70 -10.88
C PHE A 69 -18.26 -8.39 -9.51
N LEU A 70 -18.65 -9.67 -9.47
CA LEU A 70 -18.63 -10.51 -8.28
C LEU A 70 -17.24 -11.11 -8.01
N VAL A 71 -16.51 -11.48 -9.05
CA VAL A 71 -15.18 -12.11 -8.92
C VAL A 71 -14.07 -11.08 -8.68
N ALA A 72 -14.20 -9.86 -9.20
CA ALA A 72 -13.15 -8.85 -9.09
C ALA A 72 -12.72 -8.50 -7.65
N PRO A 73 -13.62 -8.33 -6.65
CA PRO A 73 -13.21 -8.14 -5.25
C PRO A 73 -12.40 -9.32 -4.70
N ILE A 74 -12.75 -10.54 -5.09
CA ILE A 74 -12.04 -11.77 -4.67
C ILE A 74 -10.66 -11.81 -5.33
N GLY A 75 -10.58 -11.54 -6.63
CA GLY A 75 -9.33 -11.49 -7.37
C GLY A 75 -8.37 -10.41 -6.86
N ALA A 76 -8.90 -9.22 -6.55
CA ALA A 76 -8.11 -8.14 -5.96
C ALA A 76 -7.57 -8.53 -4.58
N MET A 77 -8.40 -9.13 -3.72
CA MET A 77 -7.99 -9.63 -2.40
C MET A 77 -6.89 -10.70 -2.52
N ALA A 78 -7.02 -11.63 -3.47
CA ALA A 78 -6.00 -12.64 -3.74
C ALA A 78 -4.67 -12.00 -4.16
N CYS A 79 -4.70 -10.99 -5.03
CA CYS A 79 -3.51 -10.23 -5.41
C CYS A 79 -2.87 -9.51 -4.22
N TYR A 80 -3.65 -8.90 -3.33
CA TYR A 80 -3.09 -8.29 -2.12
C TYR A 80 -2.52 -9.32 -1.13
N LEU A 81 -3.02 -10.55 -1.13
CA LEU A 81 -2.48 -11.64 -0.30
C LEU A 81 -1.18 -12.24 -0.84
N THR A 82 -0.91 -12.15 -2.15
CA THR A 82 0.31 -12.68 -2.74
C THR A 82 1.51 -11.76 -2.53
N VAL A 83 1.35 -10.43 -2.55
CA VAL A 83 2.47 -9.49 -2.41
C VAL A 83 3.26 -9.65 -1.08
N PRO A 84 2.64 -9.83 0.09
CA PRO A 84 3.33 -10.11 1.36
C PRO A 84 4.22 -11.36 1.34
N LEU A 85 4.01 -12.27 0.39
CA LEU A 85 4.84 -13.45 0.20
C LEU A 85 6.16 -13.12 -0.51
N LEU A 86 6.18 -12.02 -1.28
CA LEU A 86 7.30 -11.59 -2.11
C LEU A 86 8.22 -10.57 -1.39
N ILE A 87 7.67 -9.77 -0.48
CA ILE A 87 8.40 -8.68 0.20
C ILE A 87 8.86 -9.05 1.62
N PRO A 88 9.91 -8.39 2.17
CA PRO A 88 10.35 -8.58 3.55
C PRO A 88 9.37 -7.95 4.54
N VAL A 89 8.35 -8.71 4.95
CA VAL A 89 7.40 -8.27 5.98
C VAL A 89 7.97 -8.51 7.38
N LEU A 90 8.48 -9.72 7.65
CA LEU A 90 8.88 -10.13 8.99
C LEU A 90 10.34 -10.55 9.10
N THR A 91 10.96 -11.06 8.03
CA THR A 91 12.32 -11.63 8.07
C THR A 91 13.33 -10.77 7.31
N THR A 92 14.60 -10.82 7.74
CA THR A 92 15.71 -10.26 6.95
C THR A 92 16.16 -11.21 5.85
N PHE A 93 16.04 -12.51 6.09
CA PHE A 93 16.39 -13.53 5.11
C PHE A 93 15.22 -13.79 4.16
N PRO A 94 15.51 -14.04 2.87
CA PRO A 94 14.49 -14.36 1.89
C PRO A 94 13.87 -15.72 2.19
N LEU A 95 12.55 -15.73 2.22
CA LEU A 95 11.76 -16.96 2.36
C LEU A 95 11.59 -17.63 0.99
N PRO A 96 11.20 -18.92 0.91
CA PRO A 96 11.19 -19.68 -0.35
C PRO A 96 10.41 -19.03 -1.49
N LEU A 97 9.26 -18.40 -1.20
CA LEU A 97 8.45 -17.71 -2.21
C LEU A 97 8.93 -16.27 -2.48
N GLY A 98 9.82 -15.73 -1.64
CA GLY A 98 10.40 -14.38 -1.82
C GLY A 98 11.27 -14.26 -3.07
N TYR A 99 11.70 -15.38 -3.64
CA TYR A 99 12.43 -15.44 -4.92
C TYR A 99 11.52 -15.61 -6.14
N MET A 100 10.21 -15.81 -5.95
CA MET A 100 9.28 -16.02 -7.07
C MET A 100 8.88 -14.71 -7.78
N GLY A 101 9.21 -13.56 -7.19
CA GLY A 101 8.93 -12.25 -7.77
C GLY A 101 9.80 -11.17 -7.15
N ASP A 102 10.13 -10.18 -7.95
CA ASP A 102 10.89 -8.98 -7.60
C ASP A 102 9.94 -7.82 -7.23
N ILE A 103 10.50 -6.63 -6.98
CA ILE A 103 9.69 -5.43 -6.70
C ILE A 103 8.76 -5.09 -7.88
N LEU A 104 9.21 -5.31 -9.12
CA LEU A 104 8.45 -5.04 -10.35
C LEU A 104 7.23 -5.97 -10.47
N GLY A 105 7.42 -7.26 -10.28
CA GLY A 105 6.39 -8.30 -10.25
C GLY A 105 5.37 -8.03 -9.15
N GLY A 106 5.81 -7.64 -7.95
CA GLY A 106 4.93 -7.14 -6.90
C GLY A 106 4.07 -5.95 -7.34
N GLY A 107 4.68 -4.99 -8.05
CA GLY A 107 3.99 -3.87 -8.68
C GLY A 107 2.93 -4.30 -9.69
N PHE A 108 3.24 -5.25 -10.58
CA PHE A 108 2.28 -5.78 -11.56
C PHE A 108 1.11 -6.51 -10.90
N VAL A 109 1.34 -7.24 -9.81
CA VAL A 109 0.26 -7.86 -9.03
C VAL A 109 -0.67 -6.81 -8.41
N LEU A 110 -0.13 -5.72 -7.87
CA LEU A 110 -0.93 -4.60 -7.37
C LEU A 110 -1.71 -3.91 -8.51
N ALA A 111 -1.08 -3.73 -9.67
CA ALA A 111 -1.71 -3.16 -10.86
C ALA A 111 -2.84 -4.06 -11.38
N LEU A 112 -2.68 -5.38 -11.34
CA LEU A 112 -3.71 -6.35 -11.68
C LEU A 112 -4.91 -6.26 -10.74
N ALA A 113 -4.69 -6.12 -9.43
CA ALA A 113 -5.76 -5.89 -8.46
C ALA A 113 -6.55 -4.61 -8.81
N SER A 114 -5.84 -3.50 -9.07
CA SER A 114 -6.45 -2.22 -9.44
C SER A 114 -7.19 -2.30 -10.78
N PHE A 115 -6.67 -3.06 -11.75
CA PHE A 115 -7.33 -3.33 -13.01
C PHE A 115 -8.63 -4.11 -12.84
N ALA A 116 -8.63 -5.20 -12.07
CA ALA A 116 -9.84 -5.98 -11.80
C ALA A 116 -10.94 -5.13 -11.17
N VAL A 117 -10.59 -4.30 -10.17
CA VAL A 117 -11.53 -3.37 -9.54
C VAL A 117 -12.04 -2.31 -10.52
N ALA A 118 -11.18 -1.79 -11.41
CA ALA A 118 -11.58 -0.81 -12.41
C ALA A 118 -12.55 -1.40 -13.46
N VAL A 119 -12.33 -2.65 -13.90
CA VAL A 119 -13.25 -3.34 -14.82
C VAL A 119 -14.61 -3.57 -14.15
N ALA A 120 -14.61 -4.03 -12.91
CA ALA A 120 -15.85 -4.22 -12.15
C ALA A 120 -16.60 -2.91 -11.93
N ALA A 121 -15.92 -1.80 -11.68
CA ALA A 121 -16.56 -0.49 -11.58
C ALA A 121 -17.16 -0.05 -12.92
N ALA A 122 -16.48 -0.35 -14.04
CA ALA A 122 -16.90 0.10 -15.37
C ALA A 122 -18.19 -0.57 -15.87
N GLU A 123 -18.41 -1.85 -15.55
CA GLU A 123 -19.57 -2.61 -16.02
C GLU A 123 -20.87 -2.35 -15.23
N THR A 124 -20.80 -1.64 -14.11
CA THR A 124 -21.97 -1.38 -13.24
C THR A 124 -23.07 -0.54 -13.89
N GLY A 125 -22.78 0.15 -14.99
CA GLY A 125 -23.68 1.12 -15.62
C GLY A 125 -23.82 2.43 -14.83
N SER A 126 -23.12 2.58 -13.70
CA SER A 126 -23.14 3.78 -12.86
C SER A 126 -22.15 4.82 -13.39
N PRO A 127 -22.62 6.04 -13.76
CA PRO A 127 -21.73 7.08 -14.28
C PRO A 127 -20.60 7.46 -13.31
N TYR A 128 -20.87 7.42 -12.00
CA TYR A 128 -19.88 7.77 -10.98
C TYR A 128 -18.79 6.70 -10.83
N ALA A 129 -19.17 5.42 -10.84
CA ALA A 129 -18.21 4.31 -10.75
C ALA A 129 -17.29 4.29 -11.98
N GLN A 130 -17.85 4.48 -13.18
CA GLN A 130 -17.10 4.60 -14.43
C GLN A 130 -16.15 5.81 -14.41
N LEU A 131 -16.60 6.96 -13.91
CA LEU A 131 -15.77 8.15 -13.81
C LEU A 131 -14.59 7.96 -12.85
N GLY A 132 -14.82 7.32 -11.70
CA GLY A 132 -13.76 6.95 -10.76
C GLY A 132 -12.74 5.97 -11.35
N ALA A 133 -13.22 4.94 -12.05
CA ALA A 133 -12.37 3.97 -12.74
C ALA A 133 -11.50 4.63 -13.83
N SER A 134 -12.10 5.49 -14.67
CA SER A 134 -11.39 6.23 -15.70
C SER A 134 -10.29 7.13 -15.11
N ARG A 135 -10.61 7.90 -14.06
CA ARG A 135 -9.64 8.77 -13.37
C ARG A 135 -8.49 7.99 -12.75
N THR A 136 -8.80 6.88 -12.09
CA THR A 136 -7.76 6.04 -11.48
C THR A 136 -6.76 5.56 -12.53
N LYS A 137 -7.24 5.17 -13.73
CA LYS A 137 -6.35 4.76 -14.82
C LYS A 137 -5.58 5.92 -15.46
N THR A 138 -6.19 7.10 -15.59
CA THR A 138 -5.50 8.29 -16.09
C THR A 138 -4.35 8.71 -15.18
N PHE A 139 -4.55 8.76 -13.87
CA PHE A 139 -3.48 9.10 -12.92
C PHE A 139 -2.49 7.94 -12.77
N GLY A 140 -2.99 6.70 -12.75
CA GLY A 140 -2.18 5.47 -12.70
C GLY A 140 -1.19 5.35 -13.85
N ALA A 141 -1.55 5.82 -15.06
CA ALA A 141 -0.64 5.83 -16.20
C ALA A 141 0.64 6.66 -15.97
N ILE A 142 0.62 7.60 -15.03
CA ILE A 142 1.81 8.36 -14.59
C ILE A 142 2.44 7.70 -13.37
N THR A 143 1.63 7.28 -12.39
CA THR A 143 2.10 6.67 -11.14
C THR A 143 2.85 5.34 -11.36
N GLU A 144 2.40 4.50 -12.31
CA GLU A 144 3.02 3.22 -12.62
C GLU A 144 4.51 3.39 -13.07
N PRO A 145 4.83 4.26 -14.04
CA PRO A 145 6.22 4.63 -14.34
C PRO A 145 7.03 5.14 -13.14
N VAL A 146 6.43 5.87 -12.21
CA VAL A 146 7.15 6.36 -11.01
C VAL A 146 7.71 5.18 -10.23
N VAL A 147 6.90 4.14 -10.02
CA VAL A 147 7.33 2.91 -9.33
C VAL A 147 8.47 2.25 -10.10
N LEU A 148 8.42 2.19 -11.44
CA LEU A 148 9.52 1.66 -12.26
C LEU A 148 10.84 2.39 -12.02
N PHE A 149 10.83 3.73 -12.04
CA PHE A 149 12.03 4.54 -11.80
C PHE A 149 12.56 4.40 -10.36
N VAL A 150 11.67 4.23 -9.39
CA VAL A 150 12.05 3.90 -8.00
C VAL A 150 12.76 2.55 -7.95
N VAL A 151 12.24 1.53 -8.65
CA VAL A 151 12.89 0.21 -8.75
C VAL A 151 14.23 0.29 -9.48
N PHE A 152 14.33 1.06 -10.57
CA PHE A 152 15.61 1.23 -11.27
C PHE A 152 16.67 1.89 -10.40
N THR A 153 16.30 2.92 -9.62
CA THR A 153 17.21 3.53 -8.65
C THR A 153 17.77 2.49 -7.71
N VAL A 154 16.91 1.62 -7.18
CA VAL A 154 17.29 0.52 -6.29
C VAL A 154 18.19 -0.49 -6.99
N ALA A 155 17.79 -0.99 -8.15
CA ALA A 155 18.51 -2.01 -8.89
C ALA A 155 19.92 -1.56 -9.28
N LEU A 156 20.11 -0.26 -9.56
CA LEU A 156 21.43 0.32 -9.83
C LEU A 156 22.34 0.35 -8.58
N VAL A 157 21.78 0.43 -7.37
CA VAL A 157 22.54 0.39 -6.11
C VAL A 157 22.89 -1.04 -5.70
N THR A 158 21.93 -1.95 -5.82
CA THR A 158 22.00 -3.32 -5.28
C THR A 158 22.49 -4.35 -6.30
N GLY A 159 22.43 -4.04 -7.60
CA GLY A 159 22.65 -4.97 -8.70
C GLY A 159 21.49 -5.96 -8.94
N THR A 160 20.37 -5.82 -8.22
CA THR A 160 19.19 -6.70 -8.30
C THR A 160 17.93 -5.95 -7.89
N ASP A 161 16.79 -6.36 -8.40
CA ASP A 161 15.45 -5.85 -8.08
C ASP A 161 14.76 -6.60 -6.92
N LEU A 162 15.48 -7.50 -6.23
CA LEU A 162 14.94 -8.22 -5.09
C LEU A 162 14.77 -7.29 -3.88
N PRO A 163 13.57 -7.25 -3.26
CA PRO A 163 13.33 -6.36 -2.12
C PRO A 163 14.15 -6.73 -0.87
N TYR A 164 14.46 -8.02 -0.70
CA TYR A 164 15.33 -8.49 0.38
C TYR A 164 16.78 -7.99 0.22
N ALA A 165 17.27 -7.87 -1.02
CA ALA A 165 18.61 -7.35 -1.28
C ALA A 165 18.71 -5.86 -0.96
N LEU A 166 17.70 -5.06 -1.35
CA LEU A 166 17.68 -3.64 -0.96
C LEU A 166 17.60 -3.46 0.56
N ALA A 167 16.71 -4.20 1.22
CA ALA A 167 16.61 -4.12 2.68
C ALA A 167 17.94 -4.45 3.36
N GLU A 168 18.70 -5.40 2.80
CA GLU A 168 20.04 -5.74 3.28
C GLU A 168 21.07 -4.65 3.04
N THR A 169 21.13 -4.05 1.83
CA THR A 169 22.09 -2.98 1.54
C THR A 169 21.84 -1.77 2.44
N VAL A 170 20.57 -1.37 2.60
CA VAL A 170 20.16 -0.29 3.50
C VAL A 170 20.50 -0.60 4.96
N ARG A 171 20.39 -1.86 5.39
CA ARG A 171 20.75 -2.28 6.75
C ARG A 171 22.26 -2.29 6.99
N SER A 172 23.05 -2.60 5.96
CA SER A 172 24.51 -2.71 6.06
C SER A 172 25.24 -1.37 6.20
N SER A 173 24.66 -0.27 5.70
CA SER A 173 25.25 1.06 5.83
C SER A 173 24.18 2.14 5.96
N ALA A 174 24.22 2.88 7.08
CA ALA A 174 23.35 4.03 7.31
C ALA A 174 23.58 5.16 6.30
N GLU A 175 24.76 5.23 5.69
CA GLU A 175 25.08 6.23 4.66
C GLU A 175 24.20 6.04 3.42
N GLN A 176 23.78 4.80 3.11
CA GLN A 176 22.89 4.54 1.97
C GLN A 176 21.50 5.17 2.14
N ILE A 177 21.01 5.29 3.38
CA ILE A 177 19.71 5.92 3.65
C ILE A 177 19.77 7.43 3.35
N VAL A 178 20.91 8.06 3.66
CA VAL A 178 21.11 9.51 3.56
C VAL A 178 21.51 9.93 2.15
N ARG A 179 21.86 8.99 1.27
CA ARG A 179 22.19 9.29 -0.13
C ARG A 179 21.05 10.07 -0.81
N PRO A 180 21.36 11.18 -1.50
CA PRO A 180 20.35 12.00 -2.17
C PRO A 180 19.44 11.20 -3.10
N ALA A 181 20.00 10.29 -3.90
CA ALA A 181 19.23 9.43 -4.81
C ALA A 181 18.20 8.58 -4.05
N HIS A 182 18.60 8.00 -2.92
CA HIS A 182 17.72 7.15 -2.11
C HIS A 182 16.60 7.98 -1.46
N LEU A 183 16.92 9.17 -0.94
CA LEU A 183 15.92 10.09 -0.37
C LEU A 183 14.91 10.57 -1.41
N LEU A 184 15.35 10.86 -2.63
CA LEU A 184 14.48 11.24 -3.74
C LEU A 184 13.55 10.09 -4.15
N ALA A 185 14.07 8.86 -4.23
CA ALA A 185 13.26 7.67 -4.52
C ALA A 185 12.24 7.38 -3.41
N ALA A 186 12.64 7.50 -2.14
CA ALA A 186 11.74 7.33 -0.99
C ALA A 186 10.65 8.42 -0.97
N ALA A 187 11.00 9.67 -1.30
CA ALA A 187 10.02 10.76 -1.42
C ALA A 187 9.05 10.52 -2.59
N ALA A 188 9.54 10.10 -3.76
CA ALA A 188 8.70 9.73 -4.89
C ALA A 188 7.73 8.60 -4.53
N LEU A 189 8.22 7.56 -3.86
CA LEU A 189 7.39 6.47 -3.37
C LEU A 189 6.35 6.95 -2.35
N LEU A 190 6.70 7.84 -1.42
CA LEU A 190 5.73 8.41 -0.47
C LEU A 190 4.59 9.16 -1.20
N LEU A 191 4.89 9.95 -2.24
CA LEU A 191 3.87 10.63 -3.03
C LEU A 191 2.97 9.64 -3.78
N VAL A 192 3.54 8.57 -4.34
CA VAL A 192 2.79 7.46 -4.95
C VAL A 192 1.86 6.81 -3.93
N ILE A 193 2.34 6.58 -2.70
CA ILE A 193 1.53 5.99 -1.62
C ILE A 193 0.33 6.88 -1.31
N LEU A 194 0.51 8.20 -1.20
CA LEU A 194 -0.60 9.13 -0.96
C LEU A 194 -1.63 9.07 -2.11
N ALA A 195 -1.15 9.02 -3.36
CA ALA A 195 -2.02 8.92 -4.54
C ALA A 195 -2.80 7.60 -4.60
N GLU A 196 -2.11 6.47 -4.41
CA GLU A 196 -2.70 5.13 -4.48
C GLU A 196 -3.63 4.84 -3.30
N THR A 197 -3.41 5.44 -2.13
CA THR A 197 -4.25 5.19 -0.94
C THR A 197 -5.43 6.14 -0.81
N GLY A 198 -5.67 7.01 -1.80
CA GLY A 198 -6.80 7.95 -1.81
C GLY A 198 -6.72 8.98 -0.67
N ARG A 199 -5.50 9.38 -0.29
CA ARG A 199 -5.24 10.29 0.83
C ARG A 199 -5.07 11.73 0.36
N ILE A 200 -5.19 12.69 1.29
CA ILE A 200 -4.93 14.10 0.98
C ILE A 200 -3.42 14.22 0.74
N PRO A 201 -2.99 14.97 -0.29
CA PRO A 201 -3.72 16.01 -1.01
C PRO A 201 -4.51 15.54 -2.25
N VAL A 202 -4.53 14.25 -2.56
CA VAL A 202 -5.14 13.70 -3.80
C VAL A 202 -6.65 13.54 -3.66
N GLU A 203 -7.10 12.82 -2.63
CA GLU A 203 -8.51 12.54 -2.38
C GLU A 203 -8.84 12.62 -0.88
N THR A 204 -10.13 12.77 -0.54
CA THR A 204 -10.57 12.69 0.84
C THR A 204 -11.23 11.33 1.10
N HIS A 205 -10.71 10.59 2.08
CA HIS A 205 -11.26 9.28 2.48
C HIS A 205 -12.42 9.38 3.49
N THR A 206 -12.65 10.56 4.05
CA THR A 206 -13.73 10.82 5.04
C THR A 206 -14.84 11.74 4.53
N GLY A 207 -14.77 12.18 3.27
CA GLY A 207 -15.67 13.19 2.70
C GLY A 207 -17.03 12.66 2.27
N THR A 208 -18.01 13.56 2.19
CA THR A 208 -19.28 13.33 1.49
C THR A 208 -19.04 13.08 0.01
N ASN A 209 -19.89 12.24 -0.61
CA ASN A 209 -19.78 11.87 -2.02
C ASN A 209 -19.69 13.12 -2.92
N GLU A 210 -18.50 13.37 -3.47
CA GLU A 210 -18.19 14.55 -4.27
C GLU A 210 -17.88 14.17 -5.72
N PHE A 211 -18.17 15.07 -6.66
CA PHE A 211 -17.91 14.82 -8.08
C PHE A 211 -16.43 14.54 -8.42
N GLY A 212 -15.50 14.87 -7.50
CA GLY A 212 -14.06 14.68 -7.64
C GLY A 212 -13.51 13.40 -7.01
N MET A 213 -14.35 12.39 -6.72
CA MET A 213 -13.89 11.10 -6.18
C MET A 213 -13.18 10.26 -7.24
N ILE A 214 -12.24 9.44 -6.79
CA ILE A 214 -11.40 8.56 -7.62
C ILE A 214 -11.53 7.15 -7.07
N GLU A 215 -10.95 6.87 -5.90
CA GLU A 215 -10.90 5.54 -5.30
C GLU A 215 -12.24 5.12 -4.73
N GLU A 216 -12.87 5.99 -3.96
CA GLU A 216 -14.10 5.67 -3.22
C GLU A 216 -15.26 5.41 -4.19
N ALA A 217 -15.24 6.07 -5.36
CA ALA A 217 -16.22 5.89 -6.42
C ALA A 217 -16.18 4.49 -7.05
N ARG A 218 -15.02 3.80 -7.05
CA ARG A 218 -14.88 2.47 -7.69
C ARG A 218 -15.67 1.38 -6.98
N ALA A 219 -15.95 1.55 -5.68
CA ALA A 219 -16.65 0.57 -4.85
C ALA A 219 -18.12 0.92 -4.61
N PHE A 220 -18.68 1.95 -5.28
CA PHE A 220 -20.02 2.48 -5.00
C PHE A 220 -21.16 1.48 -5.14
N GLU A 221 -21.09 0.62 -6.15
CA GLU A 221 -22.15 -0.32 -6.47
C GLU A 221 -21.98 -1.66 -5.74
N HIS A 222 -20.83 -1.87 -5.10
CA HIS A 222 -20.58 -3.06 -4.29
C HIS A 222 -21.27 -2.95 -2.93
N SER A 223 -21.81 -4.06 -2.46
CA SER A 223 -22.49 -4.15 -1.17
C SER A 223 -22.11 -5.42 -0.41
N GLY A 224 -22.48 -5.44 0.87
CA GLY A 224 -22.28 -6.61 1.74
C GLY A 224 -20.83 -7.13 1.80
N PRO A 225 -20.62 -8.45 1.70
CA PRO A 225 -19.31 -9.09 1.74
C PRO A 225 -18.32 -8.59 0.67
N TYR A 226 -18.78 -8.30 -0.56
CA TYR A 226 -17.88 -7.84 -1.62
C TYR A 226 -17.33 -6.43 -1.34
N LEU A 227 -18.16 -5.53 -0.80
CA LEU A 227 -17.68 -4.25 -0.30
C LEU A 227 -16.71 -4.42 0.86
N ALA A 228 -16.94 -5.41 1.74
CA ALA A 228 -16.00 -5.73 2.82
C ALA A 228 -14.64 -6.15 2.26
N MET A 229 -14.61 -7.00 1.23
CA MET A 229 -13.37 -7.44 0.58
C MET A 229 -12.63 -6.26 -0.07
N LEU A 230 -13.33 -5.33 -0.75
CA LEU A 230 -12.69 -4.15 -1.32
C LEU A 230 -12.10 -3.22 -0.25
N ARG A 231 -12.83 -2.98 0.84
CA ARG A 231 -12.36 -2.15 1.97
C ARG A 231 -11.17 -2.81 2.69
N TRP A 232 -11.22 -4.12 2.87
CA TRP A 232 -10.13 -4.88 3.47
C TRP A 232 -8.90 -4.90 2.55
N GLY A 233 -9.10 -5.14 1.26
CA GLY A 233 -8.06 -5.09 0.24
C GLY A 233 -7.40 -3.72 0.15
N SER A 234 -8.15 -2.62 0.23
CA SER A 234 -7.59 -1.26 0.29
C SER A 234 -6.72 -1.05 1.54
N ALA A 235 -7.18 -1.52 2.71
CA ALA A 235 -6.37 -1.49 3.93
C ALA A 235 -5.09 -2.33 3.80
N MET A 236 -5.16 -3.49 3.13
CA MET A 236 -3.99 -4.31 2.83
C MET A 236 -3.04 -3.62 1.87
N LYS A 237 -3.54 -3.02 0.78
CA LYS A 237 -2.76 -2.20 -0.17
C LYS A 237 -1.98 -1.13 0.58
N GLN A 238 -2.65 -0.38 1.46
CA GLN A 238 -2.03 0.64 2.29
C GLN A 238 -0.90 0.06 3.16
N LEU A 239 -1.15 -1.06 3.86
CA LEU A 239 -0.13 -1.67 4.73
C LEU A 239 1.05 -2.25 3.94
N ILE A 240 0.80 -2.86 2.78
CA ILE A 240 1.84 -3.39 1.88
C ILE A 240 2.74 -2.26 1.42
N LEU A 241 2.15 -1.16 0.94
CA LEU A 241 2.89 0.01 0.50
C LEU A 241 3.70 0.65 1.63
N PHE A 242 3.14 0.74 2.84
CA PHE A 242 3.88 1.19 4.02
C PHE A 242 5.03 0.26 4.36
N THR A 243 4.82 -1.05 4.23
CA THR A 243 5.86 -2.06 4.47
C THR A 243 6.99 -1.91 3.46
N ILE A 244 6.69 -1.69 2.18
CA ILE A 244 7.70 -1.43 1.15
C ILE A 244 8.49 -0.17 1.51
N LEU A 245 7.83 0.95 1.79
CA LEU A 245 8.52 2.20 2.15
C LEU A 245 9.40 2.05 3.40
N ILE A 246 8.88 1.42 4.46
CA ILE A 246 9.58 1.34 5.74
C ILE A 246 10.61 0.21 5.75
N ASN A 247 10.21 -1.02 5.48
CA ASN A 247 11.12 -2.18 5.63
C ASN A 247 12.11 -2.30 4.48
N VAL A 248 11.81 -1.76 3.29
CA VAL A 248 12.70 -1.88 2.14
C VAL A 248 13.55 -0.62 1.96
N PHE A 249 12.95 0.58 2.07
CA PHE A 249 13.68 1.83 1.81
C PHE A 249 14.23 2.51 3.08
N ILE A 250 13.40 2.86 4.06
CA ILE A 250 13.81 3.82 5.10
C ILE A 250 14.47 3.14 6.31
N ALA A 251 13.91 2.03 6.75
CA ALA A 251 14.02 1.54 8.11
C ALA A 251 13.89 0.00 8.20
N PRO A 252 14.84 -0.78 7.62
CA PRO A 252 14.85 -2.25 7.66
C PRO A 252 15.20 -2.84 9.05
N TRP A 253 15.11 -2.05 10.12
CA TRP A 253 15.38 -2.49 11.49
C TRP A 253 14.15 -3.15 12.13
N GLY A 254 14.40 -4.08 13.04
CA GLY A 254 13.34 -4.84 13.72
C GLY A 254 12.80 -6.03 12.91
N LEU A 255 13.41 -6.38 11.78
CA LEU A 255 13.14 -7.64 11.07
C LEU A 255 13.79 -8.83 11.82
N ALA A 256 13.17 -10.00 11.75
CA ALA A 256 13.67 -11.22 12.37
C ALA A 256 14.86 -11.78 11.59
N ALA A 257 16.04 -11.77 12.24
CA ALA A 257 17.27 -12.34 11.67
C ALA A 257 17.31 -13.88 11.70
N THR A 258 16.54 -14.50 12.59
CA THR A 258 16.45 -15.95 12.72
C THR A 258 14.98 -16.38 12.89
N PRO A 259 14.61 -17.61 12.48
CA PRO A 259 13.22 -18.09 12.51
C PRO A 259 12.71 -18.44 13.92
N GLY A 260 13.23 -17.83 14.99
CA GLY A 260 12.74 -18.08 16.35
C GLY A 260 11.41 -17.38 16.62
N ILE A 261 10.50 -18.04 17.34
CA ILE A 261 9.16 -17.51 17.67
C ILE A 261 9.25 -16.09 18.25
N GLY A 262 10.12 -15.87 19.22
CA GLY A 262 10.28 -14.56 19.85
C GLY A 262 10.75 -13.46 18.90
N ASN A 263 11.60 -13.79 17.92
CA ASN A 263 12.11 -12.83 16.95
C ASN A 263 11.04 -12.46 15.93
N VAL A 264 10.25 -13.45 15.48
CA VAL A 264 9.11 -13.21 14.59
C VAL A 264 8.03 -12.38 15.28
N ALA A 265 7.71 -12.68 16.56
CA ALA A 265 6.74 -11.90 17.33
C ALA A 265 7.21 -10.45 17.54
N LEU A 266 8.49 -10.24 17.83
CA LEU A 266 9.08 -8.90 17.94
C LEU A 266 9.05 -8.16 16.60
N ALA A 267 9.29 -8.86 15.48
CA ALA A 267 9.20 -8.29 14.15
C ALA A 267 7.78 -7.83 13.78
N ILE A 268 6.76 -8.59 14.17
CA ILE A 268 5.36 -8.18 14.03
C ILE A 268 5.13 -6.88 14.81
N ALA A 269 5.51 -6.83 16.09
CA ALA A 269 5.33 -5.64 16.92
C ALA A 269 6.10 -4.42 16.36
N ALA A 270 7.33 -4.62 15.90
CA ALA A 270 8.14 -3.58 15.28
C ALA A 270 7.51 -3.05 13.98
N LEU A 271 7.01 -3.92 13.12
CA LEU A 271 6.29 -3.53 11.90
C LEU A 271 5.07 -2.66 12.24
N LEU A 272 4.23 -3.11 13.16
CA LEU A 272 3.03 -2.35 13.57
C LEU A 272 3.39 -0.99 14.17
N GLY A 273 4.44 -0.93 15.00
CA GLY A 273 4.94 0.33 15.55
C GLY A 273 5.38 1.29 14.45
N LYS A 274 6.20 0.84 13.49
CA LYS A 274 6.67 1.67 12.39
C LYS A 274 5.53 2.12 11.48
N CYS A 275 4.63 1.21 11.10
CA CYS A 275 3.45 1.55 10.29
C CYS A 275 2.50 2.50 11.02
N ALA A 276 2.38 2.41 12.35
CA ALA A 276 1.62 3.38 13.14
C ALA A 276 2.27 4.76 13.13
N VAL A 277 3.60 4.86 13.23
CA VAL A 277 4.34 6.13 13.12
C VAL A 277 4.16 6.76 11.74
N LEU A 278 4.32 5.98 10.67
CA LEU A 278 4.04 6.47 9.31
C LEU A 278 2.57 6.86 9.13
N GLY A 279 1.65 6.10 9.73
CA GLY A 279 0.24 6.44 9.76
C GLY A 279 -0.06 7.76 10.48
N VAL A 280 0.67 8.07 11.56
CA VAL A 280 0.59 9.38 12.23
C VAL A 280 1.09 10.49 11.31
N LEU A 281 2.21 10.27 10.60
CA LEU A 281 2.72 11.24 9.61
C LEU A 281 1.68 11.53 8.52
N ILE A 282 1.06 10.48 7.96
CA ILE A 282 0.02 10.62 6.95
C ILE A 282 -1.22 11.33 7.52
N ALA A 283 -1.64 11.00 8.74
CA ALA A 283 -2.73 11.73 9.40
C ALA A 283 -2.40 13.22 9.59
N VAL A 284 -1.15 13.57 9.88
CA VAL A 284 -0.72 14.98 9.96
C VAL A 284 -0.78 15.64 8.60
N ILE A 285 -0.31 14.99 7.53
CA ILE A 285 -0.42 15.49 6.15
C ILE A 285 -1.90 15.71 5.79
N ASP A 286 -2.77 14.74 6.09
CA ASP A 286 -4.20 14.79 5.81
C ASP A 286 -4.89 15.99 6.50
N ASN A 287 -4.40 16.39 7.69
CA ASN A 287 -4.97 17.51 8.42
C ASN A 287 -4.25 18.86 8.17
N SER A 288 -3.10 18.84 7.49
CA SER A 288 -2.31 20.05 7.22
C SER A 288 -2.55 20.61 5.83
N PHE A 289 -2.91 19.75 4.86
CA PHE A 289 -3.12 20.15 3.47
C PHE A 289 -4.61 20.13 3.11
N ALA A 290 -4.97 20.97 2.13
CA ALA A 290 -6.28 20.93 1.50
C ALA A 290 -6.28 19.95 0.32
N LYS A 291 -7.45 19.38 0.02
CA LYS A 291 -7.65 18.58 -1.19
C LYS A 291 -7.32 19.39 -2.44
N LEU A 292 -6.53 18.83 -3.34
CA LEU A 292 -6.23 19.42 -4.64
C LEU A 292 -7.44 19.33 -5.58
N ARG A 293 -7.55 20.31 -6.48
CA ARG A 293 -8.48 20.22 -7.61
C ARG A 293 -8.06 19.05 -8.50
N LEU A 294 -9.03 18.35 -9.09
CA LEU A 294 -8.81 17.15 -9.93
C LEU A 294 -7.69 17.35 -10.97
N PHE A 295 -7.66 18.48 -11.67
CA PHE A 295 -6.64 18.78 -12.69
C PHE A 295 -5.23 19.00 -12.12
N LYS A 296 -5.10 19.34 -10.84
CA LYS A 296 -3.82 19.51 -10.13
C LYS A 296 -3.24 18.19 -9.63
N ILE A 297 -4.02 17.11 -9.62
CA ILE A 297 -3.53 15.78 -9.25
C ILE A 297 -2.50 15.29 -10.27
N THR A 298 -2.67 15.59 -11.55
CA THR A 298 -1.68 15.29 -12.58
C THR A 298 -0.34 15.97 -12.29
N GLU A 299 -0.34 17.21 -11.82
CA GLU A 299 0.89 17.93 -11.42
C GLU A 299 1.55 17.28 -10.19
N PHE A 300 0.75 16.82 -9.22
CA PHE A 300 1.23 16.11 -8.04
C PHE A 300 1.93 14.79 -8.41
N VAL A 301 1.30 13.96 -9.25
CA VAL A 301 1.89 12.69 -9.69
C VAL A 301 3.08 12.93 -10.63
N ALA A 302 3.04 13.97 -11.46
CA ALA A 302 4.19 14.38 -12.27
C ALA A 302 5.39 14.82 -11.41
N ALA A 303 5.14 15.49 -10.28
CA ALA A 303 6.22 15.81 -9.33
C ALA A 303 6.84 14.53 -8.74
N ALA A 304 6.03 13.52 -8.40
CA ALA A 304 6.54 12.21 -7.97
C ALA A 304 7.42 11.56 -9.06
N PHE A 305 6.98 11.65 -10.33
CA PHE A 305 7.73 11.16 -11.46
C PHE A 305 9.07 11.88 -11.63
N LEU A 306 9.08 13.21 -11.54
CA LEU A 306 10.31 14.00 -11.61
C LEU A 306 11.28 13.64 -10.49
N LEU A 307 10.80 13.42 -9.26
CA LEU A 307 11.65 12.98 -8.14
C LEU A 307 12.27 11.60 -8.40
N ALA A 308 11.49 10.65 -8.94
CA ALA A 308 12.00 9.32 -9.26
C ALA A 308 13.01 9.33 -10.41
N VAL A 309 12.79 10.15 -11.43
CA VAL A 309 13.76 10.37 -12.51
C VAL A 309 15.03 11.02 -11.94
N LEU A 310 14.90 12.08 -11.14
CA LEU A 310 16.04 12.76 -10.52
C LEU A 310 16.84 11.79 -9.62
N ALA A 311 16.19 10.85 -8.94
CA ALA A 311 16.86 9.80 -8.17
C ALA A 311 17.79 8.94 -9.05
N VAL A 312 17.32 8.46 -10.20
CA VAL A 312 18.14 7.70 -11.15
C VAL A 312 19.29 8.55 -11.70
N PHE A 313 19.01 9.77 -12.12
CA PHE A 313 20.03 10.66 -12.68
C PHE A 313 21.11 11.03 -11.66
N THR A 314 20.74 11.36 -10.43
CA THR A 314 21.70 11.68 -9.36
C THR A 314 22.58 10.49 -9.02
N LEU A 315 22.04 9.28 -9.04
CA LEU A 315 22.83 8.07 -8.83
C LEU A 315 23.80 7.81 -10.00
N TYR A 316 23.32 7.94 -11.23
CA TYR A 316 24.12 7.64 -12.43
C TYR A 316 25.24 8.67 -12.68
N PHE A 317 24.93 9.97 -12.54
CA PHE A 317 25.89 11.05 -12.84
C PHE A 317 26.67 11.51 -11.60
N GLY A 318 26.07 11.44 -10.42
CA GLY A 318 26.68 11.95 -9.18
C GLY A 318 27.71 11.03 -8.55
N GLY A 319 27.94 9.83 -9.11
CA GLY A 319 28.88 8.84 -8.54
C GLY A 319 28.45 8.21 -7.23
N GLY A 320 27.27 8.60 -6.73
CA GLY A 320 26.59 8.08 -5.54
C GLY A 320 27.15 8.55 -4.21
#